data_AF-A0A0C9Z3T2-F1
#
_entry.id   AF-A0A0C9Z3T2-F1
#
_cell.length_a   1.000
_cell.length_b   1.000
_cell.length_c   1.000
_cell.angle_alpha   90.00
_cell.angle_beta   90.00
_cell.angle_gamma   90.00
#
_symmetry.space_group_name_H-M   'P 1'
#
loop_
_entity.id
_entity.type
_entity.pdbx_description
1 polymer ?
#
loop_
_entity_poly.entity_id
_entity_poly.type
_entity_poly.pdbx_seq_one_letter_code
_entity_poly.pdbx_strand_id
1 'polypeptide(L)'
;LSALIRQRRSPPNAIPPNPISPTGIFDLDIDADIWEDIGLNDVVPEPPDWLADEDTCAAIRLLLEIDRCNEEESRVKVERCALQEWAMREWDGLQRVCAHANDDETILYHMNCRARQFIVLVLGWQMKVHPIPYAWPMPDC
;
A
#
# COMPACT_ATOMS: atom_id res chain seq x y z
N LEU A 1 4.88 26.31 27.99
CA LEU A 1 3.65 27.02 28.44
C LEU A 1 3.19 26.60 29.84
N SER A 2 3.13 25.30 30.16
CA SER A 2 2.61 24.78 31.45
C SER A 2 3.30 25.35 32.70
N ALA A 3 4.61 25.59 32.63
CA ALA A 3 5.35 26.27 33.70
C ALA A 3 4.91 27.74 33.90
N LEU A 4 4.55 28.45 32.82
CA LEU A 4 4.07 29.84 32.86
C LEU A 4 2.63 29.92 33.38
N ILE A 5 1.78 28.95 33.03
CA ILE A 5 0.43 28.80 33.58
C ILE A 5 0.50 28.56 35.09
N ARG A 6 1.33 27.62 35.54
CA ARG A 6 1.55 27.34 36.96
C ARG A 6 2.06 28.58 37.73
N GLN A 7 2.85 29.41 37.08
CA GLN A 7 3.37 30.66 37.64
C GLN A 7 2.41 31.86 37.50
N ARG A 8 1.21 31.66 36.93
CA ARG A 8 0.23 32.71 36.60
C ARG A 8 0.79 33.86 35.75
N ARG A 9 1.78 33.57 34.91
CA ARG A 9 2.39 34.51 33.95
C ARG A 9 1.89 34.32 32.52
N SER A 10 0.94 33.40 32.34
CA SER A 10 0.30 33.12 31.05
C SER A 10 -0.87 34.06 30.82
N PRO A 11 -1.24 34.37 29.56
CA PRO A 11 -2.50 35.02 29.25
C PRO A 11 -3.70 34.28 29.87
N PRO A 12 -4.78 34.99 30.25
CA PRO A 12 -5.99 34.34 30.75
C PRO A 12 -6.52 33.34 29.72
N ASN A 13 -6.95 32.17 30.20
CA ASN A 13 -7.44 31.04 29.40
C ASN A 13 -6.42 30.36 28.46
N ALA A 14 -5.12 30.60 28.65
CA ALA A 14 -4.10 29.88 27.87
C ALA A 14 -4.15 28.36 28.13
N ILE A 15 -4.38 27.58 27.08
CA ILE A 15 -4.34 26.12 27.08
C ILE A 15 -2.94 25.68 26.63
N PRO A 16 -2.23 24.83 27.40
CA PRO A 16 -0.96 24.28 26.96
C PRO A 16 -1.18 23.24 25.85
N PRO A 17 -0.37 23.23 24.77
CA PRO A 17 -0.45 22.19 23.76
C PRO A 17 -0.04 20.84 24.33
N ASN A 18 -0.53 19.76 23.72
CA ASN A 18 -0.16 18.40 24.06
C ASN A 18 1.33 18.17 23.81
N PRO A 19 2.08 17.58 24.75
CA PRO A 19 3.51 17.34 24.58
C PRO A 19 3.76 16.25 23.55
N ILE A 20 4.53 16.57 22.51
CA ILE A 20 4.90 15.63 21.46
C ILE A 20 5.89 14.60 22.03
N SER A 21 5.60 13.31 21.86
CA SER A 21 6.53 12.23 22.19
C SER A 21 7.75 12.28 21.25
N PRO A 22 8.99 12.34 21.77
CA PRO A 22 10.19 12.30 20.93
C PRO A 22 10.42 10.91 20.30
N THR A 23 9.87 9.86 20.92
CA THR A 23 9.79 8.51 20.36
C THR A 23 8.66 8.44 19.34
N GLY A 24 8.95 8.03 18.10
CA GLY A 24 7.95 7.92 17.04
C GLY A 24 7.60 9.24 16.35
N ILE A 25 8.37 10.32 16.57
CA ILE A 25 8.10 11.62 15.92
C ILE A 25 8.24 11.58 14.38
N PHE A 26 8.88 10.56 13.82
CA PHE A 26 8.94 10.34 12.37
C PHE A 26 7.90 9.32 11.87
N ASP A 27 7.16 8.69 12.79
CA ASP A 27 6.04 7.79 12.53
C ASP A 27 4.69 8.52 12.73
N LEU A 28 4.67 9.82 12.43
CA LEU A 28 3.48 10.66 12.56
C LEU A 28 2.44 10.26 11.52
N ASP A 29 1.30 9.76 12.00
CA ASP A 29 0.11 9.53 11.17
C ASP A 29 -0.71 10.84 11.02
N ILE A 30 -1.63 10.86 10.07
CA ILE A 30 -2.60 11.96 9.86
C ILE A 30 -3.47 12.15 11.11
N ASP A 31 -3.66 11.10 11.90
CA ASP A 31 -4.43 11.10 13.14
C ASP A 31 -3.64 11.60 14.37
N ALA A 32 -2.38 12.03 14.22
CA ALA A 32 -1.59 12.48 15.36
C ALA A 32 -2.07 13.84 15.92
N ASP A 33 -2.16 13.95 17.26
CA ASP A 33 -2.56 15.15 18.02
C ASP A 33 -1.80 16.44 17.63
N ILE A 34 -0.66 16.33 16.95
CA ILE A 34 0.10 17.48 16.47
C ILE A 34 -0.63 18.30 15.40
N TRP A 35 -1.62 17.69 14.75
CA TRP A 35 -2.44 18.32 13.71
C TRP A 35 -3.66 19.05 14.30
N GLU A 36 -3.87 18.96 15.62
CA GLU A 36 -4.94 19.68 16.29
C GLU A 36 -4.56 21.16 16.52
N ASP A 37 -5.25 22.09 15.87
CA ASP A 37 -5.10 23.55 16.04
C ASP A 37 -5.76 24.05 17.36
N ILE A 38 -5.62 23.30 18.46
CA ILE A 38 -6.22 23.66 19.75
C ILE A 38 -5.49 24.88 20.33
N GLY A 39 -6.23 25.99 20.45
CA GLY A 39 -5.78 27.20 21.15
C GLY A 39 -5.24 28.34 20.26
N LEU A 40 -5.37 28.24 18.93
CA LEU A 40 -4.99 29.32 18.00
C LEU A 40 -6.07 30.38 17.74
N ASN A 41 -7.34 30.13 18.08
CA ASN A 41 -8.45 31.08 17.88
C ASN A 41 -9.22 31.39 19.17
N ASP A 42 -9.58 32.67 19.35
CA ASP A 42 -10.32 33.21 20.51
C ASP A 42 -11.80 32.79 20.57
N VAL A 43 -12.33 32.30 19.44
CA VAL A 43 -13.65 31.66 19.35
C VAL A 43 -13.37 30.24 18.95
N VAL A 44 -13.54 29.29 19.87
CA VAL A 44 -13.51 27.87 19.56
C VAL A 44 -14.94 27.50 19.20
N PRO A 45 -15.35 27.50 17.90
CA PRO A 45 -16.58 26.82 17.54
C PRO A 45 -16.47 25.37 18.01
N GLU A 46 -17.60 24.76 18.37
CA GLU A 46 -17.61 23.32 18.62
C GLU A 46 -16.95 22.62 17.42
N PRO A 47 -15.92 21.80 17.66
CA PRO A 47 -15.21 21.12 16.60
C PRO A 47 -16.21 20.26 15.80
N PRO A 48 -16.05 20.17 14.47
CA PRO A 48 -16.95 19.35 13.67
C PRO A 48 -16.83 17.88 14.08
N ASP A 49 -17.92 17.13 13.92
CA ASP A 49 -18.02 15.73 14.39
C ASP A 49 -16.91 14.82 13.84
N TRP A 50 -16.46 15.03 12.59
CA TRP A 50 -15.35 14.26 12.01
C TRP A 50 -14.02 14.43 12.74
N LEU A 51 -13.89 15.43 13.61
CA LEU A 51 -12.70 15.72 14.41
C LEU A 51 -12.89 15.36 15.89
N ALA A 52 -14.11 15.51 16.44
CA ALA A 52 -14.35 15.43 17.88
C ALA A 52 -15.28 14.31 18.33
N ASP A 53 -16.03 13.69 17.41
CA ASP A 53 -16.88 12.55 17.70
C ASP A 53 -16.16 11.26 17.28
N GLU A 54 -15.74 10.46 18.25
CA GLU A 54 -14.98 9.23 17.99
C GLU A 54 -15.78 8.23 17.13
N ASP A 55 -17.10 8.18 17.29
CA ASP A 55 -17.97 7.32 16.48
C ASP A 55 -17.95 7.75 14.99
N THR A 56 -18.00 9.06 14.73
CA THR A 56 -17.85 9.64 13.38
C THR A 56 -16.45 9.39 12.82
N CYS A 57 -15.39 9.61 13.59
CA CYS A 57 -14.02 9.32 13.18
C CYS A 57 -13.85 7.83 12.83
N ALA A 58 -14.33 6.93 13.69
CA ALA A 58 -14.30 5.49 13.47
C ALA A 58 -15.08 5.10 12.21
N ALA A 59 -16.27 5.68 11.98
CA ALA A 59 -17.06 5.43 10.79
C ALA A 59 -16.33 5.86 9.50
N ILE A 60 -15.66 7.03 9.51
CA ILE A 60 -14.86 7.50 8.37
C ILE A 60 -13.68 6.55 8.09
N ARG A 61 -12.94 6.15 9.13
CA ARG A 61 -11.82 5.20 8.98
C ARG A 61 -12.30 3.87 8.39
N LEU A 62 -13.43 3.34 8.86
CA LEU A 62 -14.02 2.11 8.32
C LEU A 62 -14.43 2.25 6.85
N LEU A 63 -15.00 3.39 6.46
CA LEU A 63 -15.36 3.65 5.07
C LEU A 63 -14.11 3.69 4.16
N LEU A 64 -13.06 4.39 4.60
CA LEU A 64 -11.80 4.46 3.87
C LEU A 64 -11.12 3.09 3.74
N GLU A 65 -11.20 2.25 4.78
CA GLU A 65 -10.65 0.89 4.71
C GLU A 65 -11.43 0.03 3.72
N ILE A 66 -12.77 0.15 3.66
CA ILE A 66 -13.58 -0.53 2.64
C ILE A 66 -13.18 -0.08 1.24
N ASP A 67 -13.05 1.23 1.02
CA ASP A 67 -12.64 1.78 -0.28
C ASP A 67 -11.24 1.29 -0.68
N ARG A 68 -10.30 1.28 0.26
CA ARG A 68 -8.97 0.74 0.07
C ARG A 68 -8.99 -0.76 -0.26
N CYS A 69 -9.80 -1.55 0.44
CA CYS A 69 -9.95 -2.98 0.14
C CYS A 69 -10.48 -3.20 -1.29
N ASN A 70 -11.45 -2.40 -1.73
CA ASN A 70 -12.01 -2.49 -3.09
C ASN A 70 -10.97 -2.12 -4.15
N GLU A 71 -10.17 -1.08 -3.90
CA GLU A 71 -9.07 -0.68 -4.76
C GLU A 71 -8.01 -1.78 -4.83
N GLU A 72 -7.58 -2.30 -3.68
CA GLU A 72 -6.57 -3.35 -3.57
C GLU A 72 -7.02 -4.62 -4.29
N GLU A 73 -8.27 -5.05 -4.08
CA GLU A 73 -8.82 -6.21 -4.76
C GLU A 73 -8.79 -6.03 -6.28
N SER A 74 -9.16 -4.84 -6.76
CA SER A 74 -9.12 -4.51 -8.19
C SER A 74 -7.68 -4.52 -8.72
N ARG A 75 -6.73 -3.94 -7.98
CA ARG A 75 -5.32 -3.89 -8.36
C ARG A 75 -4.69 -5.29 -8.43
N VAL A 76 -4.95 -6.13 -7.44
CA VAL A 76 -4.43 -7.50 -7.38
C VAL A 76 -4.93 -8.36 -8.55
N LYS A 77 -6.18 -8.17 -9.00
CA LYS A 77 -6.71 -8.85 -10.21
C LYS A 77 -5.94 -8.42 -11.48
N VAL A 78 -5.63 -7.13 -11.60
CA VAL A 78 -4.85 -6.59 -12.73
C VAL A 78 -3.42 -7.13 -12.70
N GLU A 79 -2.77 -7.11 -11.54
CA GLU A 79 -1.41 -7.61 -11.36
C GLU A 79 -1.30 -9.11 -11.67
N ARG A 80 -2.28 -9.93 -11.23
CA ARG A 80 -2.36 -11.35 -11.60
C ARG A 80 -2.33 -11.52 -13.13
N CYS A 81 -3.24 -10.86 -13.85
CA CYS A 81 -3.34 -11.00 -15.29
C CYS A 81 -2.06 -10.53 -15.99
N ALA A 82 -1.50 -9.39 -15.57
CA ALA A 82 -0.24 -8.87 -16.11
C ALA A 82 0.93 -9.84 -15.90
N LEU A 83 1.01 -10.50 -14.74
CA LEU A 83 2.04 -11.49 -14.43
C LEU A 83 1.92 -12.73 -15.31
N GLN A 84 0.70 -13.20 -15.57
CA GLN A 84 0.46 -14.33 -16.47
C GLN A 84 0.77 -13.98 -17.93
N GLU A 85 0.37 -12.81 -18.41
CA GLU A 85 0.73 -12.34 -19.76
C GLU A 85 2.24 -12.21 -19.93
N TRP A 86 2.92 -11.63 -18.94
CA TRP A 86 4.37 -11.55 -18.93
C TRP A 86 5.00 -12.95 -19.04
N ALA A 87 4.50 -13.91 -18.26
CA ALA A 87 5.03 -15.26 -18.28
C ALA A 87 4.85 -15.95 -19.65
N MET A 88 3.68 -15.77 -20.27
CA MET A 88 3.40 -16.29 -21.62
C MET A 88 4.34 -15.67 -22.66
N ARG A 89 4.54 -14.34 -22.62
CA ARG A 89 5.45 -13.64 -23.54
C ARG A 89 6.90 -14.08 -23.37
N GLU A 90 7.36 -14.23 -22.12
CA GLU A 90 8.73 -14.66 -21.83
C GLU A 90 8.95 -16.11 -22.31
N TRP A 91 7.96 -16.99 -22.12
CA TRP A 91 8.02 -18.36 -22.60
C TRP A 91 8.06 -18.45 -24.14
N ASP A 92 7.19 -17.71 -24.83
CA ASP A 92 7.21 -17.62 -26.31
C ASP A 92 8.56 -17.09 -26.81
N GLY A 93 9.12 -16.08 -26.13
CA GLY A 93 10.45 -15.56 -26.42
C GLY A 93 11.55 -16.62 -26.32
N LEU A 94 11.55 -17.40 -25.24
CA LEU A 94 12.49 -18.51 -25.06
C LEU A 94 12.36 -19.55 -26.17
N GLN A 95 11.13 -19.95 -26.50
CA GLN A 95 10.87 -20.92 -27.56
C GLN A 95 11.35 -20.43 -28.94
N ARG A 96 11.13 -19.16 -29.25
CA ARG A 96 11.62 -18.54 -30.50
C ARG A 96 13.13 -18.56 -30.58
N VAL A 97 13.85 -18.21 -29.51
CA VAL A 97 15.31 -18.26 -29.51
C VAL A 97 15.80 -19.68 -29.75
N CYS A 98 15.21 -20.69 -29.08
CA CYS A 98 15.56 -22.09 -29.33
C CYS A 98 15.30 -22.50 -30.79
N ALA A 99 14.19 -22.08 -31.38
CA ALA A 99 13.86 -22.41 -32.77
C ALA A 99 14.83 -21.79 -33.80
N HIS A 100 15.45 -20.65 -33.48
CA HIS A 100 16.37 -19.93 -34.37
C HIS A 100 17.86 -20.16 -34.03
N ALA A 101 18.15 -21.03 -33.05
CA ALA A 101 19.52 -21.29 -32.61
C ALA A 101 20.37 -22.06 -33.64
N ASN A 102 19.79 -22.55 -34.75
CA ASN A 102 20.49 -23.32 -35.80
C ASN A 102 21.40 -24.43 -35.24
N ASP A 103 20.90 -25.18 -34.25
CA ASP A 103 21.62 -26.25 -33.54
C ASP A 103 22.90 -25.81 -32.79
N ASP A 104 23.04 -24.51 -32.47
CA ASP A 104 24.08 -24.02 -31.56
C ASP A 104 23.88 -24.61 -30.16
N GLU A 105 24.69 -25.61 -29.84
CA GLU A 105 24.64 -26.37 -28.59
C GLU A 105 24.83 -25.47 -27.35
N THR A 106 25.65 -24.40 -27.46
CA THR A 106 25.89 -23.48 -26.36
C THR A 106 24.64 -22.65 -26.08
N ILE A 107 24.04 -22.08 -27.12
CA ILE A 107 22.79 -21.30 -27.00
C ILE A 107 21.67 -22.18 -26.46
N LEU A 108 21.50 -23.38 -27.02
CA LEU A 108 20.47 -24.33 -26.60
C LEU A 108 20.65 -24.75 -25.13
N TYR A 109 21.89 -25.01 -24.69
CA TYR A 109 22.18 -25.32 -23.29
C TYR A 109 21.75 -24.18 -22.35
N HIS A 110 22.17 -22.94 -22.67
CA HIS A 110 21.82 -21.78 -21.85
C HIS A 110 20.31 -21.53 -21.80
N MET A 111 19.61 -21.66 -22.94
CA MET A 111 18.16 -21.48 -22.98
C MET A 111 17.43 -22.57 -22.19
N ASN A 112 17.91 -23.82 -22.23
CA ASN A 112 17.36 -24.89 -21.40
C ASN A 112 17.54 -24.63 -19.90
N CYS A 113 18.70 -24.12 -19.48
CA CYS A 113 18.93 -23.71 -18.09
C CYS A 113 17.97 -22.59 -17.68
N ARG A 114 17.80 -21.57 -18.53
CA ARG A 114 16.88 -20.45 -18.28
C ARG A 114 15.43 -20.92 -18.22
N ALA A 115 15.00 -21.78 -19.14
CA ALA A 115 13.65 -22.34 -19.16
C ALA A 115 13.34 -23.10 -17.85
N ARG A 116 14.28 -23.90 -17.35
CA ARG A 116 14.10 -24.61 -16.06
C ARG A 116 13.93 -23.64 -14.89
N GLN A 117 14.79 -22.61 -14.79
CA GLN A 117 14.67 -21.59 -13.74
C GLN A 117 13.36 -20.82 -13.84
N PHE A 118 12.95 -20.48 -15.06
CA PHE A 118 11.71 -19.77 -15.34
C PHE A 118 10.48 -20.59 -14.93
N ILE A 119 10.43 -21.88 -15.25
CA ILE A 119 9.33 -22.76 -14.83
C ILE A 119 9.21 -22.82 -13.30
N VAL A 120 10.34 -22.93 -12.59
CA VAL A 120 10.34 -22.93 -11.12
C VAL A 120 9.76 -21.62 -10.57
N LEU A 121 10.13 -20.48 -11.16
CA LEU A 121 9.57 -19.18 -10.79
C LEU A 121 8.06 -19.15 -11.01
N VAL A 122 7.59 -19.53 -12.20
CA VAL A 122 6.16 -19.54 -12.57
C VAL A 122 5.35 -20.42 -11.62
N LEU A 123 5.78 -21.67 -11.40
CA LEU A 123 5.10 -22.59 -10.47
C LEU A 123 5.06 -22.04 -9.04
N GLY A 124 6.09 -21.27 -8.63
CA GLY A 124 6.18 -20.69 -7.30
C GLY A 124 5.12 -19.64 -6.98
N TRP A 125 4.67 -18.86 -7.97
CA TRP A 125 3.61 -17.87 -7.79
C TRP A 125 2.26 -18.30 -8.36
N GLN A 126 2.21 -19.19 -9.36
CA GLN A 126 0.96 -19.61 -10.02
C GLN A 126 -0.06 -20.15 -9.01
N MET A 127 0.36 -21.02 -8.09
CA MET A 127 -0.52 -21.57 -7.05
C MET A 127 -1.04 -20.51 -6.08
N LYS A 128 -0.24 -19.47 -5.81
CA LYS A 128 -0.62 -18.37 -4.91
C LYS A 128 -1.62 -17.43 -5.55
N VAL A 129 -1.48 -17.20 -6.85
CA VAL A 129 -2.39 -16.30 -7.57
C VAL A 129 -3.65 -16.99 -8.04
N HIS A 130 -3.67 -18.32 -8.17
CA HIS A 130 -4.80 -19.11 -8.68
C HIS A 130 -6.18 -18.78 -8.07
N PRO A 131 -6.32 -18.46 -6.76
CA PRO A 131 -7.61 -18.09 -6.19
C PRO A 131 -8.13 -16.69 -6.60
N ILE A 132 -7.25 -15.79 -7.07
CA ILE A 132 -7.60 -14.40 -7.38
C ILE A 132 -8.38 -14.34 -8.70
N PRO A 133 -9.56 -13.72 -8.81
CA PRO A 133 -10.27 -13.62 -10.09
C PRO A 133 -9.45 -12.92 -11.18
N TYR A 134 -9.75 -13.18 -12.44
CA TYR A 134 -9.14 -12.43 -13.54
C TYR A 134 -9.76 -11.03 -13.66
N ALA A 135 -8.94 -10.02 -13.96
CA ALA A 135 -9.42 -8.68 -14.34
C ALA A 135 -9.97 -8.65 -15.78
N TRP A 136 -9.44 -9.48 -16.67
CA TRP A 136 -9.89 -9.65 -18.05
C TRP A 136 -9.72 -11.11 -18.51
N PRO A 137 -10.39 -11.55 -19.59
CA PRO A 137 -10.28 -12.93 -20.07
C PRO A 137 -8.82 -13.31 -20.31
N MET A 138 -8.35 -14.32 -19.58
CA MET A 138 -7.03 -14.91 -19.76
C MET A 138 -7.17 -16.27 -20.45
N PRO A 139 -6.21 -16.66 -21.31
CA PRO A 139 -6.15 -18.02 -21.83
C PRO A 139 -6.07 -19.01 -20.67
N ASP A 140 -6.79 -20.12 -20.79
CA ASP A 140 -6.65 -21.22 -19.84
C ASP A 140 -5.19 -21.67 -19.85
N CYS A 141 -4.58 -21.63 -18.67
CA CYS A 141 -3.18 -22.02 -18.44
C CYS A 141 -3.05 -23.55 -18.41
#